data_AF-A0A4Z0RCL6-F1
#
_entry.id   AF-A0A4Z0RCL6-F1
#
_cell.length_a   1.000
_cell.length_b   1.000
_cell.length_c   1.000
_cell.angle_alpha   90.00
_cell.angle_beta   90.00
_cell.angle_gamma   90.00
#
_symmetry.space_group_name_H-M   'P 1'
#
loop_
_entity.id
_entity.type
_entity.pdbx_description
1 polymer ?
#
loop_
_entity_poly.entity_id
_entity_poly.type
_entity_poly.pdbx_seq_one_letter_code
_entity_poly.pdbx_strand_id
1 'polypeptide(L)'
;MRYAMVIDTRSCIGCQSCTVACKVHNNLPVDMIYNPVTTVGPTGVYPNLHMAHIPLLCMHCENAPCVNACPTGASQRRDDGIVWVDESKCVGCKSCVMACPYGARVSNHEKGTVQKCDFCFDRVDKGNVPRCVQSCHQKARIFGDLEDETSDVFKLVNGEHAVRLLDELGTEPYVFYIYGLEGQIR
;
A
#
# COMPACT_ATOMS: atom_id res chain seq x y z
N MET A 1 -14.45 -1.23 12.74
CA MET A 1 -13.49 -0.35 12.06
C MET A 1 -12.50 -1.21 11.28
N ARG A 2 -12.37 -0.95 9.98
CA ARG A 2 -11.49 -1.63 9.05
C ARG A 2 -10.77 -0.61 8.17
N TYR A 3 -9.49 -0.35 8.43
CA TYR A 3 -8.76 0.60 7.61
C TYR A 3 -8.47 0.06 6.21
N ALA A 4 -8.79 0.87 5.21
CA ALA A 4 -8.51 0.58 3.81
C ALA A 4 -8.04 1.83 3.07
N MET A 5 -7.42 1.61 1.91
CA MET A 5 -6.96 2.66 1.01
C MET A 5 -7.50 2.42 -0.39
N VAL A 6 -8.01 3.46 -1.04
CA VAL A 6 -8.31 3.46 -2.47
C VAL A 6 -7.24 4.30 -3.18
N ILE A 7 -6.71 3.76 -4.27
CA ILE A 7 -5.75 4.44 -5.15
C ILE A 7 -6.42 4.67 -6.50
N ASP A 8 -6.82 5.92 -6.75
CA ASP A 8 -7.34 6.34 -8.04
C ASP A 8 -6.19 6.70 -8.98
N THR A 9 -5.86 5.77 -9.87
CA THR A 9 -4.78 5.97 -10.85
C THR A 9 -5.17 6.92 -11.98
N ARG A 10 -6.47 7.24 -12.14
CA ARG A 10 -6.96 8.23 -13.12
C ARG A 10 -6.43 9.63 -12.80
N SER A 11 -6.29 9.93 -11.50
CA SER A 11 -5.79 11.22 -11.01
C SER A 11 -4.29 11.21 -10.71
N CYS A 12 -3.63 10.05 -10.74
CA CYS A 12 -2.21 9.97 -10.38
C CYS A 12 -1.31 10.46 -11.52
N ILE A 13 -0.60 11.56 -11.29
CA ILE A 13 0.35 12.15 -12.25
C ILE A 13 1.82 11.71 -12.02
N GLY A 14 2.07 10.71 -11.19
CA GLY A 14 3.44 10.19 -10.99
C GLY A 14 4.42 11.13 -10.25
N CYS A 15 3.95 12.18 -9.57
CA CYS A 15 4.82 13.21 -8.96
C CYS A 15 5.74 12.76 -7.81
N GLN A 16 5.69 11.50 -7.38
CA GLN A 16 6.51 10.92 -6.29
C GLN A 16 6.38 11.60 -4.90
N SER A 17 5.52 12.60 -4.72
CA SER A 17 5.35 13.29 -3.43
C SER A 17 4.99 12.32 -2.29
N CYS A 18 4.11 11.35 -2.56
CA CYS A 18 3.73 10.34 -1.58
C CYS A 18 4.89 9.43 -1.16
N THR A 19 5.83 9.17 -2.08
CA THR A 19 7.05 8.38 -1.84
C THR A 19 7.99 9.12 -0.91
N VAL A 20 8.30 10.39 -1.25
CA VAL A 20 9.19 11.25 -0.46
C VAL A 20 8.61 11.50 0.93
N ALA A 21 7.31 11.81 1.02
CA ALA A 21 6.66 12.07 2.30
C ALA A 21 6.67 10.84 3.22
N CYS A 22 6.47 9.64 2.67
CA CYS A 22 6.60 8.39 3.43
C CYS A 22 8.05 8.17 3.90
N LYS A 23 9.02 8.42 3.03
CA LYS A 23 10.45 8.26 3.33
C LYS A 23 10.88 9.16 4.48
N VAL A 24 10.49 10.43 4.45
CA VAL A 24 10.79 11.42 5.50
C VAL A 24 10.10 11.06 6.81
N HIS A 25 8.81 10.73 6.78
CA HIS A 25 8.04 10.37 7.99
C HIS A 25 8.65 9.17 8.72
N ASN A 26 9.04 8.14 7.97
CA ASN A 26 9.57 6.90 8.53
C ASN A 26 11.10 6.91 8.70
N ASN A 27 11.77 8.03 8.38
CA ASN A 27 13.23 8.16 8.38
C ASN A 27 13.94 7.00 7.66
N LEU A 28 13.51 6.68 6.44
CA LEU A 28 14.03 5.53 5.70
C LEU A 28 15.41 5.83 5.09
N PRO A 29 16.36 4.87 5.15
CA PRO A 29 17.61 4.91 4.39
C PRO A 29 17.40 5.14 2.89
N VAL A 30 18.41 5.65 2.19
CA VAL A 30 18.33 6.07 0.77
C VAL A 30 17.85 4.95 -0.15
N ASP A 31 18.27 3.71 0.11
CA ASP A 31 17.95 2.49 -0.65
C ASP A 31 16.57 1.90 -0.31
N MET A 32 15.87 2.43 0.70
CA MET A 32 14.57 1.91 1.14
C MET A 32 13.39 2.78 0.68
N ILE A 33 12.36 2.13 0.14
CA ILE A 33 11.11 2.76 -0.30
C ILE A 33 9.92 1.85 0.06
N TYR A 34 8.95 2.36 0.80
CA TYR A 34 7.75 1.60 1.18
C TYR A 34 6.62 1.67 0.16
N ASN A 35 6.54 2.76 -0.60
CA ASN A 35 5.41 3.03 -1.48
C ASN A 35 5.85 3.60 -2.85
N PRO A 36 6.59 2.83 -3.67
CA PRO A 36 7.07 3.30 -4.96
C PRO A 36 5.92 3.66 -5.91
N VAL A 37 6.14 4.61 -6.80
CA VAL A 37 5.22 4.87 -7.92
C VAL A 37 5.85 4.36 -9.21
N THR A 38 5.24 3.33 -9.78
CA THR A 38 5.68 2.69 -11.02
C THR A 38 4.99 3.34 -12.20
N THR A 39 5.76 3.77 -13.20
CA THR A 39 5.21 4.26 -14.47
C THR A 39 5.10 3.09 -15.45
N VAL A 40 3.90 2.90 -16.01
CA VAL A 40 3.62 1.91 -17.05
C VAL A 40 3.33 2.63 -18.36
N GLY A 41 4.02 2.22 -19.42
CA GLY A 41 3.93 2.82 -20.75
C GLY A 41 5.15 3.67 -21.13
N PRO A 42 5.06 4.46 -22.22
CA PRO A 42 3.87 4.63 -23.05
C PRO A 42 3.45 3.33 -23.76
N THR A 43 2.14 3.11 -23.86
CA THR A 43 1.52 2.01 -24.62
C THR A 43 0.59 2.58 -25.69
N GLY A 44 0.30 1.81 -26.73
CA GLY A 44 -0.52 2.27 -27.87
C GLY A 44 0.30 2.75 -29.06
N VAL A 45 -0.39 3.38 -30.02
CA VAL A 45 0.18 3.84 -31.30
C VAL A 45 -0.27 5.28 -31.53
N TYR A 46 0.64 6.16 -31.96
CA TYR A 46 0.34 7.55 -32.25
C TYR A 46 -0.88 7.69 -33.19
N PRO A 47 -1.86 8.59 -32.89
CA PRO A 47 -1.86 9.59 -31.83
C PRO A 47 -2.40 9.11 -30.46
N ASN A 48 -2.80 7.83 -30.34
CA ASN A 48 -3.41 7.27 -29.14
C ASN A 48 -2.37 6.56 -28.26
N LEU A 49 -1.62 7.35 -27.51
CA LEU A 49 -0.64 6.89 -26.53
C LEU A 49 -1.20 7.02 -25.11
N HIS A 50 -0.94 6.01 -24.29
CA HIS A 50 -1.39 5.93 -22.92
C HIS A 50 -0.22 5.68 -21.97
N MET A 51 -0.26 6.33 -20.81
CA MET A 51 0.69 6.14 -19.72
C MET A 51 -0.09 6.14 -18.42
N ALA A 52 0.30 5.27 -17.49
CA ALA A 52 -0.30 5.21 -16.17
C ALA A 52 0.79 5.27 -15.09
N HIS A 53 0.46 5.90 -13.97
CA HIS A 53 1.31 5.90 -12.79
C HIS A 53 0.60 5.11 -11.70
N ILE A 54 1.23 4.04 -11.25
CA ILE A 54 0.67 3.06 -10.31
C ILE A 54 1.47 3.13 -9.01
N PRO A 55 0.95 3.83 -8.00
CA PRO A 55 1.53 3.79 -6.66
C PRO A 55 1.31 2.41 -6.04
N LEU A 56 2.38 1.69 -5.72
CA LEU A 56 2.35 0.42 -5.01
C LEU A 56 2.71 0.65 -3.54
N LEU A 57 2.24 -0.22 -2.63
CA LEU A 57 2.58 -0.24 -1.21
C LEU A 57 2.16 -1.58 -0.57
N CYS A 58 2.33 -1.73 0.74
CA CYS A 58 1.77 -2.86 1.46
C CYS A 58 0.25 -2.88 1.32
N MET A 59 -0.30 -4.04 0.94
CA MET A 59 -1.73 -4.21 0.66
C MET A 59 -2.58 -4.44 1.92
N HIS A 60 -1.95 -4.57 3.09
CA HIS A 60 -2.59 -4.80 4.39
C HIS A 60 -3.64 -5.94 4.35
N CYS A 61 -3.30 -7.04 3.66
CA CYS A 61 -4.12 -8.24 3.45
C CYS A 61 -4.86 -8.74 4.71
N GLU A 62 -6.12 -9.16 4.56
CA GLU A 62 -6.84 -9.95 5.56
C GLU A 62 -6.12 -11.28 5.79
N ASN A 63 -5.96 -12.04 4.71
CA ASN A 63 -5.24 -13.30 4.69
C ASN A 63 -3.76 -13.02 4.40
N ALA A 64 -3.03 -12.50 5.39
CA ALA A 64 -1.65 -12.05 5.23
C ALA A 64 -0.63 -13.21 5.30
N PRO A 65 -0.12 -13.75 4.16
CA PRO A 65 0.86 -14.86 4.18
C PRO A 65 2.14 -14.49 4.93
N CYS A 66 2.49 -13.22 4.91
CA CYS A 66 3.65 -12.68 5.59
C CYS A 66 3.55 -12.67 7.14
N VAL A 67 2.33 -12.69 7.69
CA VAL A 67 2.09 -12.91 9.13
C VAL A 67 2.30 -14.38 9.46
N ASN A 68 1.64 -15.28 8.70
CA ASN A 68 1.74 -16.73 8.89
C ASN A 68 3.18 -17.25 8.74
N ALA A 69 3.97 -16.66 7.85
CA ALA A 69 5.36 -17.04 7.63
C ALA A 69 6.35 -16.58 8.73
N CYS A 70 5.91 -15.78 9.70
CA CYS A 70 6.81 -15.21 10.71
C CYS A 70 7.03 -16.16 11.90
N PRO A 71 8.24 -16.70 12.11
CA PRO A 71 8.49 -17.68 13.16
C PRO A 71 8.51 -17.09 14.58
N THR A 72 8.74 -15.77 14.72
CA THR A 72 8.89 -15.11 16.02
C THR A 72 7.65 -14.33 16.46
N GLY A 73 6.60 -14.29 15.63
CA GLY A 73 5.44 -13.44 15.87
C GLY A 73 5.73 -11.93 15.74
N ALA A 74 6.83 -11.55 15.07
CA ALA A 74 7.13 -10.14 14.80
C ALA A 74 6.15 -9.51 13.81
N SER A 75 5.79 -10.22 12.74
CA SER A 75 4.77 -9.77 11.81
C SER A 75 3.40 -10.03 12.39
N GLN A 76 2.61 -8.98 12.59
CA GLN A 76 1.32 -9.05 13.26
C GLN A 76 0.25 -8.32 12.46
N ARG A 77 -1.02 -8.65 12.72
CA ARG A 77 -2.19 -7.94 12.19
C ARG A 77 -3.03 -7.45 13.37
N ARG A 78 -3.42 -6.18 13.33
CA ARG A 78 -4.34 -5.56 14.29
C ARG A 78 -5.79 -5.86 13.94
N ASP A 79 -6.68 -5.73 14.92
CA ASP A 79 -8.13 -5.93 14.73
C ASP A 79 -8.75 -4.96 13.72
N ASP A 80 -8.12 -3.80 13.50
CA ASP A 80 -8.51 -2.79 12.51
C ASP A 80 -7.97 -3.04 11.10
N GLY A 81 -7.24 -4.15 10.88
CA GLY A 81 -6.72 -4.57 9.58
C GLY A 81 -5.28 -4.13 9.30
N ILE A 82 -4.68 -3.31 10.16
CA ILE A 82 -3.30 -2.88 9.97
C ILE A 82 -2.35 -4.06 10.24
N VAL A 83 -1.76 -4.60 9.18
CA VAL A 83 -0.56 -5.44 9.28
C VAL A 83 0.64 -4.57 9.66
N TRP A 84 1.51 -5.00 10.56
CA TRP A 84 2.72 -4.27 10.98
C TRP A 84 3.83 -5.23 11.40
N VAL A 85 5.01 -4.70 11.75
CA VAL A 85 6.14 -5.49 12.24
C VAL A 85 6.62 -4.94 13.58
N ASP A 86 6.64 -5.80 14.58
CA ASP A 86 7.29 -5.55 15.87
C ASP A 86 8.80 -5.75 15.71
N GLU A 87 9.54 -4.65 15.61
CA GLU A 87 10.99 -4.66 15.45
C GLU A 87 11.70 -5.35 16.63
N SER A 88 11.11 -5.36 17.83
CA SER A 88 11.72 -5.99 19.01
C SER A 88 11.75 -7.52 18.95
N LYS A 89 10.84 -8.11 18.17
CA LYS A 89 10.74 -9.57 17.96
C LYS A 89 11.36 -10.01 16.63
N CYS A 90 11.73 -9.06 15.76
CA CYS A 90 12.18 -9.37 14.42
C CYS A 90 13.64 -9.83 14.43
N VAL A 91 13.88 -11.06 13.97
CA VAL A 91 15.24 -11.65 13.88
C VAL A 91 15.86 -11.53 12.48
N GLY A 92 15.26 -10.73 11.58
CA GLY A 92 15.82 -10.50 10.25
C GLY A 92 15.87 -11.72 9.33
N CYS A 93 15.08 -12.78 9.59
CA CYS A 93 15.11 -14.03 8.81
C CYS A 93 14.57 -13.94 7.38
N LYS A 94 13.87 -12.84 7.04
CA LYS A 94 13.30 -12.55 5.72
C LYS A 94 12.22 -13.53 5.21
N SER A 95 11.74 -14.47 6.02
CA SER A 95 10.62 -15.36 5.63
C SER A 95 9.38 -14.58 5.18
N CYS A 96 9.05 -13.49 5.89
CA CYS A 96 7.93 -12.63 5.54
C CYS A 96 8.14 -11.85 4.22
N VAL A 97 9.40 -11.56 3.84
CA VAL A 97 9.75 -10.91 2.56
C VAL A 97 9.45 -11.86 1.41
N MET A 98 9.90 -13.12 1.52
CA MET A 98 9.63 -14.16 0.52
C MET A 98 8.14 -14.50 0.40
N ALA A 99 7.41 -14.45 1.51
CA ALA A 99 5.98 -14.77 1.54
C ALA A 99 5.08 -13.66 0.97
N CYS A 100 5.58 -12.44 0.76
CA CYS A 100 4.75 -11.32 0.31
C CYS A 100 4.68 -11.30 -1.23
N PRO A 101 3.50 -11.54 -1.83
CA PRO A 101 3.37 -11.58 -3.30
C PRO A 101 3.53 -10.21 -3.95
N TYR A 102 3.42 -9.13 -3.16
CA TYR A 102 3.52 -7.74 -3.62
C TYR A 102 4.92 -7.14 -3.51
N GLY A 103 5.90 -7.88 -2.97
CA GLY A 103 7.24 -7.34 -2.70
C GLY A 103 7.25 -6.16 -1.73
N ALA A 104 6.23 -6.03 -0.88
CA ALA A 104 5.99 -4.81 -0.08
C ALA A 104 6.71 -4.78 1.29
N ARG A 105 7.75 -5.60 1.45
CA ARG A 105 8.55 -5.70 2.69
C ARG A 105 10.01 -5.49 2.36
N VAL A 106 10.68 -4.65 3.13
CA VAL A 106 12.05 -4.21 2.88
C VAL A 106 12.94 -4.60 4.06
N SER A 107 14.10 -5.17 3.77
CA SER A 107 15.10 -5.50 4.79
C SER A 107 15.89 -4.25 5.15
N ASN A 108 15.81 -3.81 6.41
CA ASN A 108 16.66 -2.73 6.91
C ASN A 108 17.98 -3.34 7.39
N HIS A 109 19.05 -3.12 6.63
CA HIS A 109 20.37 -3.67 6.93
C HIS A 109 21.04 -3.02 8.16
N GLU A 110 20.73 -1.75 8.44
CA GLU A 110 21.28 -1.02 9.60
C GLU A 110 20.67 -1.52 10.91
N LYS A 111 19.37 -1.83 10.90
CA LYS A 111 18.63 -2.33 12.07
C LYS A 111 18.65 -3.86 12.21
N GLY A 112 18.96 -4.58 11.15
CA GLY A 112 18.83 -6.05 11.11
C GLY A 112 17.38 -6.56 11.15
N THR A 113 16.39 -5.69 10.90
CA THR A 113 14.97 -6.02 10.96
C THR A 113 14.31 -5.86 9.58
N VAL A 114 13.16 -6.50 9.38
CA VAL A 114 12.31 -6.26 8.20
C VAL A 114 11.33 -5.16 8.54
N GLN A 115 11.17 -4.19 7.66
CA GLN A 115 10.20 -3.11 7.80
C GLN A 115 9.29 -3.02 6.58
N LYS A 116 8.20 -2.25 6.69
CA LYS A 116 7.20 -2.07 5.62
C LYS A 116 6.32 -0.87 5.91
N CYS A 117 5.50 -0.47 4.93
CA CYS A 117 4.37 0.44 5.18
C CYS A 117 3.44 -0.18 6.24
N ASP A 118 3.04 0.63 7.20
CA ASP A 118 2.23 0.26 8.37
C ASP A 118 0.97 1.14 8.47
N PHE A 119 0.56 1.74 7.34
CA PHE A 119 -0.46 2.79 7.25
C PHE A 119 -0.21 3.99 8.18
N CYS A 120 1.03 4.25 8.58
CA CYS A 120 1.36 5.31 9.54
C CYS A 120 0.46 5.22 10.78
N PHE A 121 0.36 4.04 11.39
CA PHE A 121 -0.54 3.83 12.53
C PHE A 121 -0.27 4.84 13.66
N ASP A 122 0.97 5.30 13.81
CA ASP A 122 1.38 6.36 14.75
C ASP A 122 0.64 7.69 14.57
N ARG A 123 0.13 7.94 13.35
CA ARG A 123 -0.70 9.08 12.95
C ARG A 123 -2.18 8.73 13.01
N VAL A 124 -2.55 7.57 12.48
CA VAL A 124 -3.94 7.09 12.40
C VAL A 124 -4.55 6.95 13.80
N ASP A 125 -3.79 6.43 14.77
CA ASP A 125 -4.21 6.32 16.17
C ASP A 125 -4.49 7.69 16.83
N LYS A 126 -4.01 8.79 16.22
CA LYS A 126 -4.26 10.18 16.65
C LYS A 126 -5.32 10.90 15.79
N GLY A 127 -6.09 10.16 14.99
CA GLY A 127 -7.10 10.71 14.10
C GLY A 127 -6.55 11.43 12.86
N ASN A 128 -5.26 11.23 12.53
CA ASN A 128 -4.66 11.82 11.33
C ASN A 128 -4.58 10.80 10.18
N VAL A 129 -4.60 11.28 8.94
CA VAL A 129 -4.38 10.41 7.77
C VAL A 129 -2.90 10.07 7.56
N PRO A 130 -2.60 8.96 6.86
CA PRO A 130 -1.24 8.58 6.47
C PRO A 130 -0.53 9.68 5.68
N ARG A 131 0.81 9.75 5.78
CA ARG A 131 1.56 10.85 5.16
C ARG A 131 1.46 10.85 3.63
N CYS A 132 1.40 9.66 3.02
CA CYS A 132 1.22 9.49 1.58
C CYS A 132 -0.14 10.00 1.07
N VAL A 133 -1.17 10.01 1.93
CA VAL A 133 -2.49 10.58 1.65
C VAL A 133 -2.44 12.09 1.81
N GLN A 134 -1.91 12.57 2.94
CA GLN A 134 -1.80 14.00 3.23
C GLN A 134 -1.01 14.78 2.16
N SER A 135 0.06 14.21 1.61
CA SER A 135 0.91 14.88 0.62
C SER A 135 0.41 14.76 -0.82
N CYS A 136 -0.67 14.02 -1.08
CA CYS A 136 -1.15 13.78 -2.43
C CYS A 136 -1.95 14.97 -2.95
N HIS A 137 -1.31 15.86 -3.71
CA HIS A 137 -1.96 17.04 -4.29
C HIS A 137 -3.16 16.72 -5.19
N GLN A 138 -3.11 15.59 -5.91
CA GLN A 138 -4.18 15.11 -6.79
C GLN A 138 -5.28 14.32 -6.04
N LYS A 139 -5.12 14.09 -4.72
CA LYS A 139 -6.01 13.25 -3.92
C LYS A 139 -6.22 11.83 -4.47
N ALA A 140 -5.24 11.33 -5.23
CA ALA A 140 -5.24 9.98 -5.82
C ALA A 140 -5.16 8.85 -4.77
N ARG A 141 -4.83 9.15 -3.51
CA ARG A 141 -4.82 8.19 -2.41
C ARG A 141 -5.88 8.62 -1.40
N ILE A 142 -6.86 7.76 -1.16
CA ILE A 142 -7.98 7.99 -0.24
C ILE A 142 -7.88 6.93 0.86
N PHE A 143 -7.96 7.32 2.13
CA PHE A 143 -7.80 6.42 3.28
C PHE A 143 -8.93 6.65 4.26
N GLY A 144 -9.45 5.57 4.84
CA GLY A 144 -10.61 5.63 5.73
C GLY A 144 -11.05 4.26 6.22
N ASP A 145 -12.21 4.24 6.87
CA ASP A 145 -12.84 3.03 7.39
C ASP A 145 -13.76 2.41 6.32
N LEU A 146 -13.48 1.17 5.91
CA LEU A 146 -14.27 0.40 4.97
C LEU A 146 -15.59 -0.10 5.56
N GLU A 147 -15.76 -0.09 6.88
CA GLU A 147 -17.01 -0.47 7.54
C GLU A 147 -17.95 0.72 7.80
N ASP A 148 -17.49 1.95 7.55
CA ASP A 148 -18.30 3.18 7.67
C ASP A 148 -18.88 3.59 6.31
N GLU A 149 -20.19 3.45 6.15
CA GLU A 149 -20.91 3.79 4.92
C GLU A 149 -20.78 5.27 4.51
N THR A 150 -20.47 6.14 5.47
CA THR A 150 -20.29 7.57 5.21
C THR A 150 -18.90 7.90 4.68
N SER A 151 -17.94 6.98 4.79
CA SER A 151 -16.55 7.20 4.38
C SER A 151 -16.39 7.21 2.85
N ASP A 152 -15.44 8.01 2.37
CA ASP A 152 -15.12 8.05 0.94
C ASP A 152 -14.62 6.70 0.43
N VAL A 153 -13.90 5.94 1.28
CA VAL A 153 -13.40 4.61 0.93
C VAL A 153 -14.55 3.64 0.70
N PHE A 154 -15.56 3.59 1.59
CA PHE A 154 -16.73 2.73 1.41
C PHE A 154 -17.46 3.07 0.11
N LYS A 155 -17.70 4.36 -0.14
CA LYS A 155 -18.42 4.83 -1.34
C LYS A 155 -17.67 4.49 -2.62
N LEU A 156 -16.35 4.67 -2.65
CA LEU A 156 -15.53 4.36 -3.82
C LEU A 156 -15.45 2.85 -4.07
N VAL A 157 -15.31 2.04 -3.02
CA VAL A 157 -15.22 0.57 -3.17
C VAL A 157 -16.55 -0.03 -3.64
N ASN A 158 -17.68 0.48 -3.16
CA ASN A 158 -19.01 -0.04 -3.54
C ASN A 158 -19.62 0.64 -4.77
N GLY A 159 -19.20 1.86 -5.11
CA GLY A 159 -19.78 2.67 -6.18
C GLY A 159 -18.97 2.71 -7.49
N GLU A 160 -17.70 2.35 -7.47
CA GLU A 160 -16.81 2.34 -8.65
C GLU A 160 -16.26 0.93 -8.93
N HIS A 161 -15.66 0.73 -10.11
CA HIS A 161 -14.92 -0.50 -10.45
C HIS A 161 -13.56 -0.57 -9.75
N ALA A 162 -13.58 -0.50 -8.41
CA ALA A 162 -12.40 -0.68 -7.58
C ALA A 162 -11.99 -2.16 -7.58
N VAL A 163 -10.72 -2.43 -7.90
CA VAL A 163 -10.18 -3.80 -8.00
C VAL A 163 -9.07 -4.04 -6.98
N ARG A 164 -8.91 -5.30 -6.60
CA ARG A 164 -7.79 -5.78 -5.78
C ARG A 164 -6.66 -6.27 -6.69
N LEU A 165 -5.42 -6.03 -6.27
CA LEU A 165 -4.26 -6.61 -6.96
C LEU A 165 -4.07 -8.07 -6.58
N LEU A 166 -3.83 -8.92 -7.58
CA LEU A 166 -3.57 -10.36 -7.42
C LEU A 166 -4.66 -11.04 -6.58
N ASP A 167 -5.92 -10.74 -6.88
CA ASP A 167 -7.08 -11.24 -6.13
C ASP A 167 -7.16 -12.79 -6.18
N GLU A 168 -6.68 -13.39 -7.27
CA GLU A 168 -6.57 -14.83 -7.47
C GLU A 168 -5.72 -15.56 -6.41
N LEU A 169 -4.86 -14.84 -5.67
CA LEU A 169 -4.04 -15.39 -4.59
C LEU A 169 -4.78 -15.50 -3.25
N GLY A 170 -6.02 -15.01 -3.16
CA GLY A 170 -6.85 -15.14 -1.96
C GLY A 170 -6.32 -14.39 -0.73
N THR A 171 -5.43 -13.40 -0.92
CA THR A 171 -4.88 -12.63 0.21
C THR A 171 -5.86 -11.59 0.75
N GLU A 172 -6.94 -11.32 0.03
CA GLU A 172 -7.97 -10.32 0.36
C GLU A 172 -7.38 -8.95 0.77
N PRO A 173 -6.76 -8.21 -0.18
CA PRO A 173 -6.22 -6.88 0.07
C PRO A 173 -7.23 -5.82 0.56
N TYR A 174 -6.77 -4.92 1.42
CA TYR A 174 -7.49 -3.68 1.82
C TYR A 174 -6.91 -2.42 1.15
N VAL A 175 -6.09 -2.61 0.12
CA VAL A 175 -5.75 -1.54 -0.82
C VAL A 175 -6.42 -1.87 -2.15
N PHE A 176 -7.24 -0.94 -2.63
CA PHE A 176 -8.01 -1.04 -3.85
C PHE A 176 -7.48 -0.06 -4.89
N TYR A 177 -7.60 -0.41 -6.16
CA TYR A 177 -7.19 0.43 -7.28
C TYR A 177 -8.38 0.74 -8.16
N ILE A 178 -8.47 2.00 -8.59
CA ILE A 178 -9.36 2.40 -9.69
C ILE A 178 -8.47 2.71 -10.89
N TYR A 179 -8.72 2.02 -12.00
CA TYR A 179 -7.96 2.17 -13.24
C TYR A 179 -8.72 3.00 -14.26
N GLY A 180 -8.02 3.93 -14.91
CA GLY A 180 -8.58 4.72 -16.01
C GLY A 180 -8.54 4.02 -17.37
N LEU A 181 -7.85 2.89 -17.46
CA LEU A 181 -7.62 2.15 -18.70
C LEU A 181 -8.05 0.71 -18.48
N GLU A 182 -9.34 0.44 -18.68
CA GLU A 182 -9.85 -0.93 -18.69
C GLU A 182 -9.09 -1.75 -19.74
N GLY A 183 -8.40 -2.80 -19.30
CA GLY A 183 -7.83 -3.84 -20.18
C GLY A 183 -6.39 -3.65 -20.68
N GLN A 184 -5.65 -2.60 -20.28
CA GLN A 184 -4.27 -2.37 -20.75
C GLN A 184 -3.17 -2.63 -19.70
N ILE A 185 -3.54 -2.99 -18.47
CA ILE A 185 -2.63 -3.43 -17.41
C ILE A 185 -2.92 -4.90 -17.16
N ARG A 186 -2.58 -5.75 -18.13
CA ARG A 186 -2.49 -7.21 -17.98
C ARG A 186 -1.08 -7.64 -18.30
#